data_AF-A0A2S8W6J9-F1
#
_entry.id   AF-A0A2S8W6J9-F1
#
_cell.length_a   1.000
_cell.length_b   1.000
_cell.length_c   1.000
_cell.angle_alpha   90.00
_cell.angle_beta   90.00
_cell.angle_gamma   90.00
#
_symmetry.space_group_name_H-M   'P 1'
#
loop_
_entity.id
_entity.type
_entity.pdbx_description
1 polymer ?
#
loop_
_entity_poly.entity_id
_entity_poly.type
_entity_poly.pdbx_seq_one_letter_code
_entity_poly.pdbx_strand_id
1 'polypeptide(L)'
;MRARAAPPPPDLDPARREGDTVGVLAGDALRVAADFLDSIESDDADARKTLTDEAGVCRKMAEAVALAPLRNSSRVLAPTDLDGRFFTLTERMWPNAVVASYLLGHTADLMEALPAADGELKNRLLLYAQRLQRVRTLLDLAPNAQLGPRLTELMPLLRELVRPVEGETPFPPLLIDGVTADPIFHAAAQDAYRIVVGRELDDLPAMASAVWSGKLALAWLRVREKGWPLTAVEAAQLAEAVRSPRKPWSRAPAVPGDWIDLDPEAAGEVLRLISAHHRVGSARAPFPLAGFCDRVRALALRCHGGVMLIETQGRVSGGATGIAAFVLTEDKVLAVDGTSAWIHNLNDAVGPHLQDEGARLDYIRLFMNCVRHDGERFQPTESFEDLADRATDIDLLRDLCVGHARVIEPAGFDAEGRWLFLLVVCHRQGFFAIGLALAPNGVVEMIDDTLLADGVPVRSERMDGLFVILEPKEAIS
;
A
#
# COMPACT_ATOMS: atom_id res chain seq x y z
N MET A 1 -34.67 -23.49 32.61
CA MET A 1 -34.71 -22.03 32.40
C MET A 1 -35.79 -21.68 31.40
N ARG A 2 -36.50 -20.56 31.59
CA ARG A 2 -37.51 -20.01 30.67
C ARG A 2 -37.26 -18.51 30.51
N ALA A 3 -37.59 -17.91 29.37
CA ALA A 3 -37.44 -16.46 29.17
C ALA A 3 -38.80 -15.76 29.18
N ARG A 4 -38.92 -14.61 29.85
CA ARG A 4 -40.06 -13.71 29.71
C ARG A 4 -40.07 -13.05 28.33
N ALA A 5 -41.25 -12.63 27.88
CA ALA A 5 -41.37 -11.81 26.69
C ALA A 5 -40.68 -10.46 26.92
N ALA A 6 -39.58 -10.21 26.20
CA ALA A 6 -38.84 -8.96 26.21
C ALA A 6 -39.11 -8.22 24.88
N PRO A 7 -39.04 -6.88 24.86
CA PRO A 7 -39.12 -6.11 23.62
C PRO A 7 -38.02 -6.55 22.63
N PRO A 8 -38.27 -6.40 21.31
CA PRO A 8 -37.25 -6.73 20.32
C PRO A 8 -36.00 -5.88 20.57
N PRO A 9 -34.81 -6.48 20.48
CA PRO A 9 -33.59 -5.74 20.73
C PRO A 9 -33.40 -4.63 19.67
N PRO A 10 -32.76 -3.51 20.02
CA PRO A 10 -32.28 -2.54 19.05
C PRO A 10 -31.43 -3.21 17.96
N ASP A 11 -31.37 -2.56 16.79
CA ASP A 11 -30.56 -3.07 15.69
C ASP A 11 -29.08 -3.09 16.10
N LEU A 12 -28.44 -4.24 15.92
CA LEU A 12 -27.02 -4.44 16.19
C LEU A 12 -26.24 -4.69 14.91
N ASP A 13 -26.87 -4.51 13.74
CA ASP A 13 -26.20 -4.64 12.45
C ASP A 13 -25.49 -3.32 12.09
N PRO A 14 -24.15 -3.32 11.98
CA PRO A 14 -23.39 -2.15 11.53
C PRO A 14 -23.86 -1.58 10.20
N ALA A 15 -24.41 -2.42 9.32
CA ALA A 15 -24.89 -2.01 7.99
C ALA A 15 -26.14 -1.12 8.06
N ARG A 16 -26.86 -1.13 9.18
CA ARG A 16 -28.12 -0.41 9.37
C ARG A 16 -28.03 0.80 10.29
N ARG A 17 -26.82 1.10 10.78
CA ARG A 17 -26.56 2.15 11.77
C ARG A 17 -25.53 3.17 11.27
N GLU A 18 -25.75 3.70 10.08
CA GLU A 18 -24.81 4.64 9.47
C GLU A 18 -24.61 5.90 10.34
N GLY A 19 -23.34 6.26 10.59
CA GLY A 19 -22.95 7.46 11.33
C GLY A 19 -22.77 7.30 12.85
N ASP A 20 -23.34 6.24 13.45
CA ASP A 20 -23.08 5.88 14.85
C ASP A 20 -21.64 5.42 15.05
N THR A 21 -21.11 5.43 16.28
CA THR A 21 -19.78 4.85 16.55
C THR A 21 -19.87 3.38 16.96
N VAL A 22 -18.78 2.63 16.78
CA VAL A 22 -18.61 1.27 17.32
C VAL A 22 -18.85 1.24 18.84
N GLY A 23 -18.49 2.30 19.56
CA GLY A 23 -18.78 2.43 20.99
C GLY A 23 -20.27 2.54 21.31
N VAL A 24 -21.04 3.30 20.52
CA VAL A 24 -22.52 3.35 20.66
C VAL A 24 -23.11 1.95 20.42
N LEU A 25 -22.67 1.24 19.38
CA LEU A 25 -23.09 -0.14 19.11
C LEU A 25 -22.74 -1.11 20.25
N ALA A 26 -21.55 -0.98 20.84
CA ALA A 26 -21.11 -1.77 21.99
C ALA A 26 -21.92 -1.48 23.25
N GLY A 27 -22.24 -0.21 23.51
CA GLY A 27 -23.12 0.19 24.61
C GLY A 27 -24.51 -0.42 24.47
N ASP A 28 -25.11 -0.36 23.28
CA ASP A 28 -26.41 -0.97 23.02
C ASP A 28 -26.37 -2.50 23.13
N ALA A 29 -25.30 -3.15 22.64
CA ALA A 29 -25.12 -4.59 22.78
C ALA A 29 -25.04 -5.03 24.26
N LEU A 30 -24.34 -4.28 25.11
CA LEU A 30 -24.27 -4.53 26.55
C LEU A 30 -25.64 -4.34 27.23
N ARG A 31 -26.40 -3.31 26.85
CA ARG A 31 -27.76 -3.09 27.38
C ARG A 31 -28.69 -4.22 26.99
N VAL A 32 -28.62 -4.66 25.73
CA VAL A 32 -29.37 -5.81 25.22
C VAL A 32 -29.02 -7.10 25.97
N ALA A 33 -27.74 -7.32 26.24
CA ALA A 33 -27.29 -8.47 27.01
C ALA A 33 -27.87 -8.44 28.42
N ALA A 34 -27.81 -7.29 29.11
CA ALA A 34 -28.38 -7.12 30.45
C ALA A 34 -29.88 -7.42 30.49
N ASP A 35 -30.66 -6.81 29.59
CA ASP A 35 -32.12 -7.00 29.56
C ASP A 35 -32.51 -8.45 29.22
N PHE A 36 -31.71 -9.11 28.39
CA PHE A 36 -31.94 -10.52 28.07
C PHE A 36 -31.63 -11.43 29.25
N LEU A 37 -30.52 -11.21 29.96
CA LEU A 37 -30.16 -11.98 31.16
C LEU A 37 -31.23 -11.84 32.26
N ASP A 38 -31.76 -10.63 32.49
CA ASP A 38 -32.85 -10.37 33.44
C ASP A 38 -34.16 -11.09 33.04
N SER A 39 -34.35 -11.36 31.75
CA SER A 39 -35.54 -12.06 31.28
C SER A 39 -35.52 -13.57 31.56
N ILE A 40 -34.36 -14.15 31.90
CA ILE A 40 -34.20 -15.59 32.12
C ILE A 40 -34.61 -15.96 33.55
N GLU A 41 -35.66 -16.75 33.66
CA GLU A 41 -36.08 -17.40 34.88
C GLU A 41 -35.35 -18.75 35.06
N SER A 42 -34.73 -18.92 36.23
CA SER A 42 -34.06 -20.16 36.66
C SER A 42 -34.55 -20.59 38.03
N ASP A 43 -34.86 -21.88 38.19
CA ASP A 43 -35.22 -22.48 39.49
C ASP A 43 -33.98 -22.66 40.38
N ASP A 44 -32.80 -22.71 39.77
CA ASP A 44 -31.51 -22.73 40.46
C ASP A 44 -31.15 -21.31 40.97
N ALA A 45 -30.99 -21.19 42.29
CA ALA A 45 -30.72 -19.93 42.97
C ALA A 45 -29.33 -19.34 42.64
N ASP A 46 -28.31 -20.19 42.43
CA ASP A 46 -26.95 -19.76 42.11
C ASP A 46 -26.87 -19.27 40.66
N ALA A 47 -27.55 -19.98 39.75
CA ALA A 47 -27.69 -19.54 38.36
C ALA A 47 -28.47 -18.21 38.27
N ARG A 48 -29.55 -18.07 39.05
CA ARG A 48 -30.36 -16.84 39.08
C ARG A 48 -29.55 -15.64 39.58
N LYS A 49 -28.76 -15.85 40.64
CA LYS A 49 -27.85 -14.83 41.17
C LYS A 49 -26.81 -14.42 40.13
N THR A 50 -26.14 -15.39 39.50
CA THR A 50 -25.15 -15.15 38.45
C THR A 50 -25.72 -14.30 37.30
N LEU A 51 -26.89 -14.66 36.78
CA LEU A 51 -27.57 -13.91 35.71
C LEU A 51 -27.87 -12.46 36.10
N THR A 52 -28.34 -12.26 37.33
CA THR A 52 -28.66 -10.92 37.88
C THR A 52 -27.41 -10.06 38.03
N ASP A 53 -26.33 -10.65 38.55
CA ASP A 53 -25.06 -9.94 38.76
C ASP A 53 -24.43 -9.55 37.41
N GLU A 54 -24.42 -10.46 36.42
CA GLU A 54 -23.97 -10.19 35.05
C GLU A 54 -24.78 -9.09 34.35
N ALA A 55 -26.10 -9.10 34.50
CA ALA A 55 -26.97 -8.07 33.96
C ALA A 55 -26.68 -6.69 34.57
N GLY A 56 -26.45 -6.65 35.89
CA GLY A 56 -26.07 -5.44 36.60
C GLY A 56 -24.77 -4.81 36.08
N VAL A 57 -23.74 -5.64 35.87
CA VAL A 57 -22.44 -5.20 35.35
C VAL A 57 -22.56 -4.68 33.90
N CYS A 58 -23.26 -5.42 33.03
CA CYS A 58 -23.46 -5.01 31.64
C CYS A 58 -24.17 -3.66 31.52
N ARG A 59 -25.20 -3.41 32.35
CA ARG A 59 -25.97 -2.16 32.33
C ARG A 59 -25.12 -0.95 32.72
N LYS A 60 -24.33 -1.08 33.78
CA LYS A 60 -23.39 -0.02 34.21
C LYS A 60 -22.36 0.27 33.13
N MET A 61 -21.87 -0.77 32.45
CA MET A 61 -20.87 -0.61 31.38
C MET A 61 -21.48 0.02 30.11
N ALA A 62 -22.71 -0.35 29.75
CA ALA A 62 -23.39 0.18 28.56
C ALA A 62 -23.44 1.72 28.55
N GLU A 63 -23.75 2.33 29.68
CA GLU A 63 -23.78 3.79 29.84
C GLU A 63 -22.38 4.41 29.73
N ALA A 64 -21.38 3.77 30.32
CA ALA A 64 -19.99 4.24 30.29
C ALA A 64 -19.35 4.15 28.89
N VAL A 65 -19.74 3.18 28.07
CA VAL A 65 -19.23 2.95 26.72
C VAL A 65 -19.91 3.87 25.70
N ALA A 66 -21.20 4.18 25.87
CA ALA A 66 -21.95 5.01 24.93
C ALA A 66 -21.62 6.51 25.00
N LEU A 67 -21.06 6.99 26.12
CA LEU A 67 -20.92 8.43 26.41
C LEU A 67 -19.54 9.04 26.12
N ALA A 68 -18.54 8.28 25.66
CA ALA A 68 -17.17 8.80 25.54
C ALA A 68 -16.30 8.13 24.45
N PRO A 69 -15.22 8.81 23.98
CA PRO A 69 -14.16 8.18 23.20
C PRO A 69 -13.47 7.10 24.05
N LEU A 70 -13.59 5.84 23.62
CA LEU A 70 -13.37 4.65 24.47
C LEU A 70 -11.92 4.38 24.88
N ARG A 71 -10.95 5.08 24.28
CA ARG A 71 -9.53 4.99 24.62
C ARG A 71 -9.08 5.99 25.68
N ASN A 72 -9.73 7.15 25.78
CA ASN A 72 -9.33 8.25 26.66
C ASN A 72 -10.23 8.39 27.90
N SER A 73 -11.37 7.70 27.92
CA SER A 73 -12.25 7.64 29.08
C SER A 73 -11.71 6.66 30.12
N SER A 74 -10.95 7.18 31.08
CA SER A 74 -10.57 6.51 32.33
C SER A 74 -11.63 6.66 33.42
N ARG A 75 -12.91 6.80 33.04
CA ARG A 75 -14.03 6.74 34.01
C ARG A 75 -14.20 5.29 34.43
N VAL A 76 -13.27 4.84 35.26
CA VAL A 76 -13.19 3.51 35.83
C VAL A 76 -14.42 3.31 36.71
N LEU A 77 -15.29 2.38 36.31
CA LEU A 77 -16.24 1.76 37.23
C LEU A 77 -15.41 1.21 38.39
N ALA A 78 -15.76 1.56 39.64
CA ALA A 78 -15.00 1.10 40.79
C ALA A 78 -15.00 -0.44 40.81
N PRO A 79 -14.02 -1.10 41.43
CA PRO A 79 -14.04 -2.56 41.48
C PRO A 79 -15.31 -3.16 42.14
N THR A 80 -15.99 -2.36 42.98
CA THR A 80 -17.32 -2.65 43.53
C THR A 80 -18.44 -2.56 42.50
N ASP A 81 -18.26 -1.79 41.42
CA ASP A 81 -19.20 -1.70 40.31
C ASP A 81 -19.13 -2.88 39.33
N LEU A 82 -18.02 -3.63 39.36
CA LEU A 82 -17.76 -4.83 38.56
C LEU A 82 -17.79 -6.13 39.40
N ASP A 83 -18.39 -6.05 40.59
CA ASP A 83 -18.63 -7.19 41.49
C ASP A 83 -17.36 -7.97 41.86
N GLY A 84 -16.21 -7.28 41.90
CA GLY A 84 -14.91 -7.86 42.25
C GLY A 84 -14.26 -8.76 41.19
N ARG A 85 -14.85 -8.92 40.00
CA ARG A 85 -14.38 -9.85 38.95
C ARG A 85 -13.10 -9.42 38.26
N PHE A 86 -12.77 -8.14 38.34
CA PHE A 86 -11.51 -7.57 37.85
C PHE A 86 -10.55 -7.30 39.01
N PHE A 87 -10.12 -8.34 39.71
CA PHE A 87 -8.99 -8.25 40.61
C PHE A 87 -8.05 -9.42 40.40
N THR A 88 -7.00 -9.17 39.62
CA THR A 88 -5.62 -9.53 39.95
C THR A 88 -4.68 -8.84 38.96
N LEU A 89 -3.61 -8.25 39.50
CA LEU A 89 -2.42 -7.69 38.83
C LEU A 89 -2.49 -6.21 38.39
N THR A 90 -1.95 -5.37 39.29
CA THR A 90 -1.45 -3.99 39.14
C THR A 90 -2.46 -2.84 39.16
N GLU A 91 -2.04 -1.72 39.74
CA GLU A 91 -2.69 -0.39 39.80
C GLU A 91 -2.91 0.24 38.41
N ARG A 92 -3.35 -0.53 37.42
CA ARG A 92 -3.56 -0.10 36.04
C ARG A 92 -5.03 0.23 35.81
N MET A 93 -5.28 1.44 35.32
CA MET A 93 -6.57 1.82 34.75
C MET A 93 -6.78 1.07 33.43
N TRP A 94 -7.91 0.38 33.29
CA TRP A 94 -8.28 -0.31 32.05
C TRP A 94 -9.18 0.60 31.20
N PRO A 95 -8.94 0.73 29.88
CA PRO A 95 -9.83 1.49 29.00
C PRO A 95 -11.23 0.87 28.94
N ASN A 96 -12.26 1.72 28.81
CA ASN A 96 -13.65 1.26 28.68
C ASN A 96 -13.86 0.28 27.52
N ALA A 97 -13.14 0.45 26.40
CA ALA A 97 -13.17 -0.52 25.29
C ALA A 97 -12.73 -1.93 25.73
N VAL A 98 -11.70 -2.04 26.57
CA VAL A 98 -11.13 -3.33 26.97
C VAL A 98 -12.07 -4.06 27.94
N VAL A 99 -12.62 -3.32 28.92
CA VAL A 99 -13.61 -3.86 29.86
C VAL A 99 -14.88 -4.29 29.12
N ALA A 100 -15.37 -3.47 28.19
CA ALA A 100 -16.53 -3.79 27.37
C ALA A 100 -16.28 -4.99 26.44
N SER A 101 -15.10 -5.09 25.82
CA SER A 101 -14.72 -6.25 25.01
C SER A 101 -14.73 -7.54 25.83
N TYR A 102 -14.15 -7.50 27.04
CA TYR A 102 -14.19 -8.63 27.96
C TYR A 102 -15.62 -9.03 28.32
N LEU A 103 -16.46 -8.07 28.71
CA LEU A 103 -17.84 -8.33 29.12
C LEU A 103 -18.70 -8.88 27.98
N LEU A 104 -18.55 -8.34 26.76
CA LEU A 104 -19.24 -8.85 25.57
C LEU A 104 -18.84 -10.29 25.27
N GLY A 105 -17.54 -10.62 25.38
CA GLY A 105 -17.04 -11.98 25.18
C GLY A 105 -17.53 -12.93 26.25
N HIS A 106 -17.32 -12.59 27.53
CA HIS A 106 -17.73 -13.40 28.68
C HIS A 106 -19.24 -13.67 28.70
N THR A 107 -20.05 -12.64 28.39
CA THR A 107 -21.51 -12.79 28.35
C THR A 107 -21.95 -13.68 27.18
N ALA A 108 -21.28 -13.59 26.02
CA ALA A 108 -21.55 -14.50 24.92
C ALA A 108 -21.23 -15.96 25.29
N ASP A 109 -20.07 -16.20 25.92
CA ASP A 109 -19.65 -17.53 26.37
C ASP A 109 -20.63 -18.11 27.41
N LEU A 110 -21.10 -17.26 28.35
CA LEU A 110 -22.14 -17.62 29.30
C LEU A 110 -23.43 -18.02 28.58
N MET A 111 -23.91 -17.22 27.62
CA MET A 111 -25.13 -17.52 26.85
C MET A 111 -25.01 -18.85 26.09
N GLU A 112 -23.84 -19.16 25.54
CA GLU A 112 -23.56 -20.44 24.88
C GLU A 112 -23.60 -21.63 25.85
N ALA A 113 -23.08 -21.44 27.06
CA ALA A 113 -23.01 -22.47 28.09
C ALA A 113 -24.34 -22.74 28.82
N LEU A 114 -25.28 -21.77 28.84
CA LEU A 114 -26.54 -21.93 29.57
C LEU A 114 -27.39 -23.11 29.04
N PRO A 115 -27.91 -23.97 29.95
CA PRO A 115 -28.83 -25.03 29.59
C PRO A 115 -30.23 -24.46 29.31
N ALA A 116 -30.81 -24.81 28.16
CA ALA A 116 -32.17 -24.42 27.79
C ALA A 116 -33.03 -25.66 27.62
N ALA A 117 -34.20 -25.68 28.27
CA ALA A 117 -35.15 -26.79 28.21
C ALA A 117 -35.99 -26.78 26.92
N ASP A 118 -36.04 -25.64 26.23
CA ASP A 118 -36.76 -25.41 24.99
C ASP A 118 -35.77 -24.97 23.90
N GLY A 119 -35.91 -25.56 22.71
CA GLY A 119 -35.08 -25.26 21.54
C GLY A 119 -35.20 -23.82 21.07
N GLU A 120 -36.36 -23.17 21.27
CA GLU A 120 -36.54 -21.76 20.92
C GLU A 120 -35.64 -20.86 21.77
N LEU A 121 -35.60 -21.10 23.09
CA LEU A 121 -34.71 -20.37 24.00
C LEU A 121 -33.24 -20.64 23.67
N LYS A 122 -32.88 -21.89 23.33
CA LYS A 122 -31.49 -22.21 22.97
C LYS A 122 -31.05 -21.47 21.70
N ASN A 123 -31.90 -21.42 20.69
CA ASN A 123 -31.61 -20.70 19.44
C ASN A 123 -31.46 -19.19 19.67
N ARG A 124 -32.30 -18.61 20.55
CA ARG A 124 -32.17 -17.20 20.95
C ARG A 124 -30.84 -16.94 21.67
N LEU A 125 -30.44 -17.78 22.62
CA LEU A 125 -29.15 -17.68 23.31
C LEU A 125 -27.97 -17.66 22.33
N LEU A 126 -27.95 -18.59 21.37
CA LEU A 126 -26.88 -18.69 20.36
C LEU A 126 -26.85 -17.48 19.43
N LEU A 127 -28.01 -17.00 18.98
CA LEU A 127 -28.09 -15.81 18.11
C LEU A 127 -27.57 -14.56 18.82
N TYR A 128 -27.90 -14.38 20.10
CA TYR A 128 -27.42 -13.25 20.88
C TYR A 128 -25.91 -13.35 21.14
N ALA A 129 -25.41 -14.52 21.51
CA ALA A 129 -23.98 -14.76 21.67
C ALA A 129 -23.18 -14.40 20.40
N GLN A 130 -23.64 -14.84 19.22
CA GLN A 130 -23.01 -14.48 17.94
C GLN A 130 -23.00 -12.97 17.68
N ARG A 131 -24.09 -12.26 17.99
CA ARG A 131 -24.16 -10.80 17.85
C ARG A 131 -23.19 -10.10 18.79
N LEU A 132 -23.12 -10.54 20.05
CA LEU A 132 -22.17 -9.98 21.03
C LEU A 132 -20.71 -10.21 20.59
N GLN A 133 -20.36 -11.40 20.10
CA GLN A 133 -19.01 -11.68 19.58
C GLN A 133 -18.68 -10.83 18.34
N ARG A 134 -19.66 -10.56 17.47
CA ARG A 134 -19.47 -9.66 16.32
C ARG A 134 -19.20 -8.22 16.76
N VAL A 135 -19.95 -7.71 17.72
CA VAL A 135 -19.76 -6.35 18.26
C VAL A 135 -18.43 -6.25 19.02
N ARG A 136 -18.06 -7.27 19.81
CA ARG A 136 -16.75 -7.39 20.43
C ARG A 136 -15.62 -7.31 19.39
N THR A 137 -15.71 -8.07 18.30
CA THR A 137 -14.70 -8.05 17.24
C THR A 137 -14.53 -6.66 16.64
N LEU A 138 -15.62 -5.93 16.40
CA LEU A 138 -15.56 -4.56 15.90
C LEU A 138 -14.92 -3.61 16.93
N LEU A 139 -15.30 -3.76 18.19
CA LEU A 139 -14.78 -2.98 19.31
C LEU A 139 -13.27 -3.19 19.52
N ASP A 140 -12.78 -4.42 19.37
CA ASP A 140 -11.37 -4.77 19.48
C ASP A 140 -10.54 -4.20 18.33
N LEU A 141 -11.09 -4.21 17.10
CA LEU A 141 -10.39 -3.75 15.90
C LEU A 141 -10.37 -2.23 15.76
N ALA A 142 -11.49 -1.56 16.04
CA ALA A 142 -11.69 -0.14 15.73
C ALA A 142 -12.70 0.53 16.68
N PRO A 143 -12.37 0.73 17.97
CA PRO A 143 -13.33 1.09 19.01
C PRO A 143 -14.06 2.42 18.81
N ASN A 144 -13.45 3.38 18.10
CA ASN A 144 -14.08 4.69 17.83
C ASN A 144 -14.45 4.89 16.35
N ALA A 145 -14.43 3.84 15.52
CA ALA A 145 -14.83 3.98 14.12
C ALA A 145 -16.32 4.31 13.98
N GLN A 146 -16.68 5.04 12.93
CA GLN A 146 -18.08 5.25 12.54
C GLN A 146 -18.59 4.03 11.77
N LEU A 147 -19.83 3.65 12.05
CA LEU A 147 -20.56 2.56 11.43
C LEU A 147 -21.06 2.99 10.05
N GLY A 148 -21.10 2.03 9.13
CA GLY A 148 -21.60 2.21 7.76
C GLY A 148 -21.18 1.05 6.85
N PRO A 149 -21.65 1.05 5.58
CA PRO A 149 -21.36 -0.02 4.61
C PRO A 149 -19.86 -0.28 4.46
N ARG A 150 -19.08 0.81 4.44
CA ARG A 150 -17.61 0.78 4.33
C ARG A 150 -16.94 0.06 5.50
N LEU A 151 -17.40 0.22 6.74
CA LEU A 151 -16.80 -0.47 7.90
C LEU A 151 -16.95 -2.00 7.78
N THR A 152 -18.11 -2.45 7.29
CA THR A 152 -18.36 -3.88 7.06
C THR A 152 -17.50 -4.42 5.92
N GLU A 153 -17.33 -3.67 4.85
CA GLU A 153 -16.45 -4.02 3.72
C GLU A 153 -14.97 -4.07 4.11
N LEU A 154 -14.54 -3.24 5.07
CA LEU A 154 -13.15 -3.17 5.55
C LEU A 154 -12.80 -4.26 6.58
N MET A 155 -13.77 -5.05 7.04
CA MET A 155 -13.56 -6.08 8.07
C MET A 155 -12.47 -7.13 7.75
N PRO A 156 -12.37 -7.68 6.53
CA PRO A 156 -11.28 -8.59 6.19
C PRO A 156 -9.91 -7.94 6.34
N LEU A 157 -9.78 -6.69 5.89
CA LEU A 157 -8.54 -5.91 5.96
C LEU A 157 -8.15 -5.57 7.40
N LEU A 158 -9.11 -5.10 8.22
CA LEU A 158 -8.87 -4.78 9.62
C LEU A 158 -8.39 -6.00 10.43
N ARG A 159 -8.85 -7.20 10.08
CA ARG A 159 -8.40 -8.46 10.71
C ARG A 159 -6.98 -8.84 10.32
N GLU A 160 -6.58 -8.57 9.08
CA GLU A 160 -5.22 -8.81 8.59
C GLU A 160 -4.23 -7.84 9.23
N LEU A 161 -4.61 -6.57 9.39
CA LEU A 161 -3.79 -5.51 9.98
C LEU A 161 -3.46 -5.70 11.47
N VAL A 162 -4.25 -6.51 12.20
CA VAL A 162 -4.01 -6.81 13.62
C VAL A 162 -3.00 -7.93 13.83
N ARG A 163 -2.63 -8.67 12.78
CA ARG A 163 -1.61 -9.71 12.85
C ARG A 163 -0.25 -9.09 12.48
N PRO A 164 0.69 -8.94 13.42
CA PRO A 164 2.08 -8.69 13.05
C PRO A 164 2.52 -9.84 12.14
N VAL A 165 3.07 -9.52 10.98
CA VAL A 165 3.72 -10.54 10.14
C VAL A 165 5.05 -10.85 10.80
N GLU A 166 5.29 -12.13 11.09
CA GLU A 166 6.57 -12.59 11.64
C GLU A 166 7.71 -12.13 10.71
N GLY A 167 8.60 -11.27 11.21
CA GLY A 167 9.70 -10.66 10.43
C GLY A 167 9.52 -9.19 10.00
N GLU A 168 8.38 -8.55 10.29
CA GLU A 168 8.18 -7.13 9.95
C GLU A 168 9.06 -6.22 10.86
N THR A 169 10.02 -5.49 10.26
CA THR A 169 10.94 -4.62 10.99
C THR A 169 10.54 -3.14 10.88
N PRO A 170 10.75 -2.34 11.94
CA PRO A 170 10.39 -0.93 11.96
C PRO A 170 11.22 -0.10 10.95
N PHE A 171 10.61 0.96 10.45
CA PHE A 171 11.35 1.98 9.69
C PHE A 171 12.47 2.58 10.57
N PRO A 172 13.70 2.72 10.05
CA PRO A 172 14.79 3.34 10.80
C PRO A 172 14.40 4.75 11.31
N PRO A 173 14.61 5.07 12.61
CA PRO A 173 14.24 6.35 13.21
C PRO A 173 14.81 7.58 12.49
N LEU A 174 15.96 7.41 11.83
CA LEU A 174 16.72 8.48 11.16
C LEU A 174 16.09 9.00 9.84
N LEU A 175 14.97 8.42 9.37
CA LEU A 175 14.39 8.70 8.04
C LEU A 175 13.30 9.78 8.01
N ILE A 176 12.86 10.32 9.16
CA ILE A 176 11.62 11.11 9.20
C ILE A 176 11.66 12.31 10.17
N ASP A 177 12.75 12.51 10.93
CA ASP A 177 12.79 13.47 12.06
C ASP A 177 12.35 14.90 11.72
N GLY A 178 12.52 15.37 10.48
CA GLY A 178 12.02 16.69 10.06
C GLY A 178 10.52 16.76 9.76
N VAL A 179 9.90 15.64 9.41
CA VAL A 179 8.48 15.53 9.03
C VAL A 179 7.65 15.03 10.20
N THR A 180 8.11 14.01 10.94
CA THR A 180 7.47 13.56 12.18
C THR A 180 7.53 14.62 13.29
N ALA A 181 8.48 15.56 13.22
CA ALA A 181 8.50 16.73 14.09
C ALA A 181 7.68 17.93 13.57
N ASP A 182 7.10 17.87 12.37
CA ASP A 182 6.20 18.91 11.85
C ASP A 182 4.84 18.79 12.57
N PRO A 183 4.44 19.78 13.39
CA PRO A 183 3.20 19.70 14.16
C PRO A 183 1.94 19.62 13.27
N ILE A 184 2.02 20.08 12.02
CA ILE A 184 0.91 20.00 11.06
C ILE A 184 0.83 18.58 10.48
N PHE A 185 1.97 17.94 10.19
CA PHE A 185 2.01 16.52 9.82
C PHE A 185 1.42 15.65 10.92
N HIS A 186 1.84 15.91 12.16
CA HIS A 186 1.43 15.12 13.31
C HIS A 186 -0.09 15.13 13.47
N ALA A 187 -0.71 16.30 13.35
CA ALA A 187 -2.16 16.45 13.39
C ALA A 187 -2.88 15.72 12.23
N ALA A 188 -2.35 15.80 11.01
CA ALA A 188 -2.94 15.14 9.84
C ALA A 188 -2.76 13.61 9.85
N ALA A 189 -1.62 13.13 10.33
CA ALA A 189 -1.36 11.72 10.53
C ALA A 189 -2.25 11.16 11.65
N GLN A 190 -2.45 11.92 12.73
CA GLN A 190 -3.44 11.63 13.76
C GLN A 190 -4.86 11.54 13.15
N ASP A 191 -5.27 12.51 12.34
CA ASP A 191 -6.62 12.51 11.73
C ASP A 191 -6.82 11.33 10.78
N ALA A 192 -5.88 11.06 9.88
CA ALA A 192 -5.94 9.92 8.96
C ALA A 192 -5.97 8.59 9.72
N TYR A 193 -5.16 8.48 10.77
CA TYR A 193 -5.15 7.31 11.64
C TYR A 193 -6.44 7.16 12.45
N ARG A 194 -7.01 8.27 12.94
CA ARG A 194 -8.29 8.31 13.66
C ARG A 194 -9.45 7.93 12.73
N ILE A 195 -9.42 8.35 11.48
CA ILE A 195 -10.43 8.00 10.47
C ILE A 195 -10.37 6.52 10.11
N VAL A 196 -9.17 5.96 9.94
CA VAL A 196 -8.97 4.57 9.47
C VAL A 196 -9.05 3.56 10.61
N VAL A 197 -8.55 3.91 11.79
CA VAL A 197 -8.32 3.00 12.92
C VAL A 197 -9.07 3.42 14.18
N GLY A 198 -9.65 4.63 14.22
CA GLY A 198 -10.48 5.07 15.34
C GLY A 198 -9.70 5.35 16.62
N ARG A 199 -8.45 5.82 16.54
CA ARG A 199 -7.59 6.10 17.70
C ARG A 199 -6.55 7.18 17.38
N GLU A 200 -5.95 7.78 18.40
CA GLU A 200 -4.82 8.69 18.19
C GLU A 200 -3.59 7.89 17.78
N LEU A 201 -2.81 8.44 16.85
CA LEU A 201 -1.56 7.84 16.39
C LEU A 201 -0.54 7.71 17.54
N ASP A 202 -0.63 8.62 18.51
CA ASP A 202 0.21 8.66 19.72
C ASP A 202 -0.11 7.56 20.73
N ASP A 203 -1.27 6.90 20.57
CA ASP A 203 -1.68 5.78 21.42
C ASP A 203 -1.05 4.44 21.00
N LEU A 204 -0.25 4.45 19.92
CA LEU A 204 0.48 3.28 19.47
C LEU A 204 1.78 3.10 20.29
N PRO A 205 2.21 1.85 20.55
CA PRO A 205 3.58 1.59 20.97
C PRO A 205 4.55 2.30 20.03
N ALA A 206 5.62 2.90 20.56
CA ALA A 206 6.56 3.74 19.79
C ALA A 206 6.98 3.09 18.45
N MET A 207 7.15 1.77 18.44
CA MET A 207 7.47 1.00 17.24
C MET A 207 6.37 1.00 16.18
N ALA A 208 5.11 0.77 16.57
CA ALA A 208 3.97 0.77 15.66
C ALA A 208 3.59 2.19 15.21
N SER A 209 3.75 3.17 16.11
CA SER A 209 3.60 4.59 15.80
C SER A 209 4.61 5.01 14.74
N ALA A 210 5.89 4.63 14.90
CA ALA A 210 6.93 4.89 13.91
C ALA A 210 6.64 4.24 12.55
N VAL A 211 6.10 3.02 12.52
CA VAL A 211 5.72 2.34 11.26
C VAL A 211 4.55 3.04 10.56
N TRP A 212 3.53 3.46 11.32
CA TRP A 212 2.37 4.16 10.76
C TRP A 212 2.70 5.59 10.34
N SER A 213 3.42 6.33 11.18
CA SER A 213 3.94 7.66 10.87
C SER A 213 4.91 7.61 9.70
N GLY A 214 5.69 6.53 9.53
CA GLY A 214 6.45 6.27 8.32
C GLY A 214 5.56 6.19 7.09
N LYS A 215 4.59 5.27 7.09
CA LYS A 215 3.64 5.09 5.97
C LYS A 215 2.85 6.38 5.64
N LEU A 216 2.49 7.19 6.64
CA LEU A 216 1.77 8.46 6.48
C LEU A 216 2.67 9.64 6.12
N ALA A 217 3.92 9.72 6.59
CA ALA A 217 4.89 10.76 6.25
C ALA A 217 5.23 10.72 4.75
N LEU A 218 5.27 9.50 4.20
CA LEU A 218 5.43 9.27 2.77
C LEU A 218 4.27 9.83 1.94
N ALA A 219 3.06 9.87 2.49
CA ALA A 219 1.91 10.52 1.87
C ALA A 219 1.91 12.05 2.11
N TRP A 220 2.23 12.50 3.34
CA TRP A 220 2.17 13.90 3.77
C TRP A 220 3.12 14.84 3.03
N LEU A 221 4.38 14.43 2.85
CA LEU A 221 5.38 15.19 2.09
C LEU A 221 4.91 15.53 0.65
N ARG A 222 3.88 14.83 0.16
CA ARG A 222 3.35 14.91 -1.20
C ARG A 222 2.06 15.73 -1.33
N VAL A 223 1.39 16.09 -0.23
CA VAL A 223 0.12 16.85 -0.23
C VAL A 223 0.25 18.25 0.34
N ARG A 224 1.30 18.52 1.14
CA ARG A 224 1.52 19.82 1.80
C ARG A 224 1.51 21.01 0.83
N GLU A 225 1.93 20.81 -0.42
CA GLU A 225 1.94 21.86 -1.44
C GLU A 225 0.68 21.90 -2.32
N LYS A 226 -0.18 20.88 -2.30
CA LYS A 226 -1.36 20.77 -3.19
C LYS A 226 -2.69 21.18 -2.57
N GLY A 227 -2.72 21.47 -1.27
CA GLY A 227 -3.93 21.88 -0.57
C GLY A 227 -4.89 20.72 -0.30
N TRP A 228 -5.65 20.86 0.77
CA TRP A 228 -6.68 19.91 1.21
C TRP A 228 -8.06 20.39 0.74
N PRO A 229 -9.04 19.51 0.42
CA PRO A 229 -9.05 18.04 0.54
C PRO A 229 -8.53 17.27 -0.68
N LEU A 230 -8.14 16.00 -0.47
CA LEU A 230 -7.79 15.04 -1.53
C LEU A 230 -8.95 14.80 -2.52
N THR A 231 -8.65 14.58 -3.79
CA THR A 231 -9.66 14.18 -4.78
C THR A 231 -10.09 12.72 -4.59
N ALA A 232 -11.26 12.36 -5.13
CA ALA A 232 -11.79 10.99 -5.05
C ALA A 232 -10.88 9.95 -5.73
N VAL A 233 -10.16 10.35 -6.80
CA VAL A 233 -9.20 9.50 -7.52
C VAL A 233 -7.98 9.22 -6.64
N GLU A 234 -7.42 10.26 -6.01
CA GLU A 234 -6.27 10.14 -5.12
C GLU A 234 -6.61 9.30 -3.87
N ALA A 235 -7.82 9.45 -3.31
CA ALA A 235 -8.30 8.62 -2.21
C ALA A 235 -8.45 7.14 -2.61
N ALA A 236 -8.98 6.86 -3.81
CA ALA A 236 -9.11 5.48 -4.32
C ALA A 236 -7.76 4.83 -4.61
N GLN A 237 -6.80 5.58 -5.16
CA GLN A 237 -5.42 5.12 -5.40
C GLN A 237 -4.70 4.79 -4.09
N LEU A 238 -4.91 5.59 -3.04
CA LEU A 238 -4.36 5.34 -1.71
C LEU A 238 -4.96 4.07 -1.08
N ALA A 239 -6.28 3.89 -1.15
CA ALA A 239 -6.95 2.69 -0.65
C ALA A 239 -6.46 1.41 -1.37
N GLU A 240 -6.24 1.50 -2.68
CA GLU A 240 -5.71 0.40 -3.48
C GLU A 240 -4.25 0.05 -3.13
N ALA A 241 -3.42 1.06 -2.85
CA ALA A 241 -2.04 0.84 -2.41
C ALA A 241 -1.97 0.09 -1.07
N VAL A 242 -2.94 0.34 -0.17
CA VAL A 242 -3.05 -0.38 1.11
C VAL A 242 -3.52 -1.84 0.93
N ARG A 243 -4.45 -2.09 0.00
CA ARG A 243 -5.02 -3.45 -0.24
C ARG A 243 -4.13 -4.38 -1.04
N SER A 244 -3.28 -3.84 -1.90
CA SER A 244 -2.43 -4.63 -2.80
C SER A 244 -1.01 -4.08 -2.78
N PRO A 245 -0.25 -4.39 -1.70
CA PRO A 245 1.11 -3.90 -1.53
C PRO A 245 2.09 -4.54 -2.52
N ARG A 246 1.68 -5.59 -3.25
CA ARG A 246 2.45 -6.27 -4.31
C ARG A 246 1.60 -6.48 -5.56
N LYS A 247 1.75 -5.64 -6.59
CA LYS A 247 1.07 -5.83 -7.88
C LYS A 247 1.92 -6.66 -8.87
N PRO A 248 1.31 -7.31 -9.88
CA PRO A 248 2.03 -7.71 -11.09
C PRO A 248 2.87 -6.55 -11.64
N TRP A 249 3.92 -6.85 -12.41
CA TRP A 249 4.66 -5.80 -13.09
C TRP A 249 3.69 -4.98 -13.94
N SER A 250 3.63 -3.69 -13.66
CA SER A 250 2.77 -2.74 -14.34
C SER A 250 3.21 -2.50 -15.78
N ARG A 251 4.45 -2.90 -16.12
CA ARG A 251 5.14 -2.63 -17.36
C ARG A 251 6.06 -3.77 -17.76
N ALA A 252 6.23 -3.95 -19.07
CA ALA A 252 7.31 -4.77 -19.62
C ALA A 252 8.68 -4.21 -19.18
N PRO A 253 9.75 -5.03 -19.16
CA PRO A 253 11.10 -4.54 -18.92
C PRO A 253 11.53 -3.48 -19.93
N ALA A 254 12.33 -2.50 -19.49
CA ALA A 254 12.81 -1.45 -20.40
C ALA A 254 13.73 -2.00 -21.50
N VAL A 255 14.39 -3.13 -21.27
CA VAL A 255 15.22 -3.80 -22.27
C VAL A 255 14.88 -5.28 -22.34
N PRO A 256 14.90 -5.92 -23.52
CA PRO A 256 14.72 -7.36 -23.63
C PRO A 256 15.90 -8.10 -23.00
N GLY A 257 15.63 -9.29 -22.46
CA GLY A 257 16.65 -10.14 -21.85
C GLY A 257 16.07 -11.10 -20.81
N ASP A 258 16.96 -11.94 -20.26
CA ASP A 258 16.63 -12.94 -19.24
C ASP A 258 16.54 -12.29 -17.85
N TRP A 259 15.47 -11.51 -17.64
CA TRP A 259 15.21 -10.86 -16.36
C TRP A 259 14.93 -11.88 -15.25
N ILE A 260 15.59 -11.69 -14.11
CA ILE A 260 15.35 -12.45 -12.90
C ILE A 260 14.50 -11.59 -11.97
N ASP A 261 13.27 -12.03 -11.70
CA ASP A 261 12.44 -11.44 -10.66
C ASP A 261 12.91 -11.94 -9.30
N LEU A 262 13.34 -11.02 -8.44
CA LEU A 262 13.93 -11.36 -7.16
C LEU A 262 12.84 -11.72 -6.16
N ASP A 263 13.12 -12.72 -5.33
CA ASP A 263 12.27 -13.04 -4.19
C ASP A 263 12.25 -11.87 -3.16
N PRO A 264 11.29 -11.86 -2.22
CA PRO A 264 11.11 -10.75 -1.28
C PRO A 264 12.37 -10.38 -0.48
N GLU A 265 13.16 -11.36 -0.07
CA GLU A 265 14.32 -11.18 0.80
C GLU A 265 15.46 -10.55 -0.01
N ALA A 266 15.78 -11.15 -1.15
CA ALA A 266 16.79 -10.65 -2.09
C ALA A 266 16.43 -9.23 -2.60
N ALA A 267 15.16 -8.99 -2.92
CA ALA A 267 14.67 -7.67 -3.31
C ALA A 267 14.88 -6.65 -2.19
N GLY A 268 14.60 -7.00 -0.93
CA GLY A 268 14.82 -6.14 0.23
C GLY A 268 16.31 -5.79 0.42
N GLU A 269 17.22 -6.71 0.16
CA GLU A 269 18.67 -6.46 0.21
C GLU A 269 19.12 -5.47 -0.86
N VAL A 270 18.70 -5.69 -2.11
CA VAL A 270 19.03 -4.81 -3.23
C VAL A 270 18.48 -3.40 -3.00
N LEU A 271 17.23 -3.27 -2.54
CA LEU A 271 16.64 -1.96 -2.22
C LEU A 271 17.39 -1.26 -1.09
N ARG A 272 17.84 -1.98 -0.04
CA ARG A 272 18.68 -1.40 1.02
C ARG A 272 20.03 -0.94 0.48
N LEU A 273 20.67 -1.72 -0.39
CA LEU A 273 21.93 -1.35 -1.05
C LEU A 273 21.79 -0.06 -1.87
N ILE A 274 20.75 0.04 -2.69
CA ILE A 274 20.47 1.24 -3.48
C ILE A 274 20.17 2.43 -2.57
N SER A 275 19.35 2.23 -1.53
CA SER A 275 19.02 3.26 -0.52
C SER A 275 20.27 3.76 0.23
N ALA A 276 21.25 2.88 0.43
CA ALA A 276 22.52 3.23 1.07
C ALA A 276 23.41 4.14 0.20
N HIS A 277 23.26 4.09 -1.12
CA HIS A 277 24.06 4.86 -2.06
C HIS A 277 23.36 6.15 -2.53
N HIS A 278 22.04 6.12 -2.74
CA HIS A 278 21.28 7.30 -3.14
C HIS A 278 20.82 8.09 -1.93
N ARG A 279 21.34 9.32 -1.82
CA ARG A 279 21.03 10.27 -0.75
C ARG A 279 20.20 11.42 -1.31
N VAL A 280 19.14 11.82 -0.60
CA VAL A 280 18.20 12.86 -1.03
C VAL A 280 18.19 14.02 -0.03
N GLY A 281 17.99 15.23 -0.54
CA GLY A 281 17.92 16.46 0.25
C GLY A 281 19.27 16.97 0.74
N SER A 282 19.27 18.17 1.32
CA SER A 282 20.48 18.82 1.85
C SER A 282 21.13 18.03 3.00
N ALA A 283 20.35 17.27 3.76
CA ALA A 283 20.81 16.40 4.82
C ALA A 283 21.43 15.07 4.33
N ARG A 284 21.40 14.80 3.01
CA ARG A 284 21.88 13.56 2.40
C ARG A 284 21.30 12.31 3.10
N ALA A 285 20.00 12.30 3.35
CA ALA A 285 19.33 11.16 3.97
C ALA A 285 19.21 9.99 2.96
N PRO A 286 19.27 8.72 3.39
CA PRO A 286 19.06 7.57 2.52
C PRO A 286 17.72 7.68 1.78
N PHE A 287 17.68 7.41 0.47
CA PHE A 287 16.43 7.32 -0.27
C PHE A 287 15.73 6.00 0.07
N PRO A 288 14.61 5.97 0.81
CA PRO A 288 14.15 4.72 1.42
C PRO A 288 13.31 3.88 0.46
N LEU A 289 13.93 3.42 -0.64
CA LEU A 289 13.27 2.64 -1.70
C LEU A 289 12.59 1.38 -1.17
N ALA A 290 13.13 0.75 -0.14
CA ALA A 290 12.51 -0.41 0.52
C ALA A 290 11.13 -0.11 1.15
N GLY A 291 10.83 1.17 1.40
CA GLY A 291 9.52 1.63 1.88
C GLY A 291 8.52 1.94 0.78
N PHE A 292 8.95 2.02 -0.49
CA PHE A 292 8.10 2.42 -1.63
C PHE A 292 7.99 1.36 -2.71
N CYS A 293 9.00 0.50 -2.82
CA CYS A 293 9.12 -0.49 -3.86
C CYS A 293 8.80 -1.88 -3.33
N ASP A 294 8.02 -2.62 -4.10
CA ASP A 294 7.46 -3.91 -3.72
C ASP A 294 8.00 -5.07 -4.56
N ARG A 295 8.61 -4.77 -5.70
CA ARG A 295 9.26 -5.74 -6.60
C ARG A 295 10.57 -5.21 -7.15
N VAL A 296 11.47 -6.15 -7.38
CA VAL A 296 12.78 -5.90 -7.98
C VAL A 296 13.03 -6.98 -9.01
N ARG A 297 13.39 -6.59 -10.23
CA ARG A 297 13.95 -7.50 -11.22
C ARG A 297 15.35 -7.04 -11.61
N ALA A 298 16.19 -8.00 -11.96
CA ALA A 298 17.58 -7.78 -12.31
C ALA A 298 17.91 -8.39 -13.67
N LEU A 299 18.75 -7.70 -14.44
CA LEU A 299 19.29 -8.16 -15.72
C LEU A 299 20.80 -7.91 -15.75
N ALA A 300 21.57 -8.93 -16.10
CA ALA A 300 23.00 -8.75 -16.38
C ALA A 300 23.17 -8.08 -17.75
N LEU A 301 23.91 -6.97 -17.80
CA LEU A 301 24.13 -6.24 -19.04
C LEU A 301 25.25 -6.88 -19.85
N ARG A 302 24.91 -7.42 -21.02
CA ARG A 302 25.93 -7.92 -21.95
C ARG A 302 26.89 -6.82 -22.43
N CYS A 303 26.36 -5.61 -22.57
CA CYS A 303 27.11 -4.43 -23.01
C CYS A 303 28.02 -3.81 -21.94
N HIS A 304 28.02 -4.33 -20.70
CA HIS A 304 28.91 -3.92 -19.62
C HIS A 304 29.20 -5.13 -18.71
N GLY A 305 30.41 -5.69 -18.79
CA GLY A 305 30.74 -6.92 -18.04
C GLY A 305 30.63 -6.74 -16.52
N GLY A 306 29.92 -7.67 -15.86
CA GLY A 306 29.75 -7.66 -14.40
C GLY A 306 28.79 -6.58 -13.88
N VAL A 307 28.07 -5.89 -14.77
CA VAL A 307 27.12 -4.84 -14.41
C VAL A 307 25.69 -5.36 -14.48
N MET A 308 24.88 -4.98 -13.49
CA MET A 308 23.47 -5.33 -13.41
C MET A 308 22.59 -4.09 -13.64
N LEU A 309 21.60 -4.21 -14.53
CA LEU A 309 20.46 -3.31 -14.57
C LEU A 309 19.39 -3.85 -13.61
N ILE A 310 18.94 -2.98 -12.72
CA ILE A 310 17.91 -3.26 -11.74
C ILE A 310 16.70 -2.39 -12.05
N GLU A 311 15.54 -3.00 -12.12
CA GLU A 311 14.27 -2.28 -12.14
C GLU A 311 13.51 -2.56 -10.86
N THR A 312 12.98 -1.50 -10.27
CA THR A 312 12.18 -1.54 -9.06
C THR A 312 10.79 -1.01 -9.39
N GLN A 313 9.75 -1.73 -9.00
CA GLN A 313 8.40 -1.24 -9.04
C GLN A 313 8.02 -0.68 -7.68
N GLY A 314 7.39 0.49 -7.68
CA GLY A 314 6.91 1.09 -6.45
C GLY A 314 5.73 2.03 -6.68
N ARG A 315 5.27 2.65 -5.60
CA ARG A 315 4.17 3.62 -5.61
C ARG A 315 4.71 5.05 -5.43
N VAL A 316 4.42 5.91 -6.41
CA VAL A 316 4.84 7.32 -6.41
C VAL A 316 3.73 8.24 -5.91
N SER A 317 3.88 9.55 -6.09
CA SER A 317 2.90 10.55 -5.65
C SER A 317 1.52 10.29 -6.25
N GLY A 318 0.47 10.38 -5.43
CA GLY A 318 -0.90 10.04 -5.82
C GLY A 318 -1.19 8.53 -5.89
N GLY A 319 -0.28 7.64 -5.48
CA GLY A 319 -0.53 6.19 -5.48
C GLY A 319 -0.43 5.52 -6.86
N ALA A 320 0.02 6.27 -7.88
CA ALA A 320 0.40 5.72 -9.17
C ALA A 320 1.53 4.69 -9.01
N THR A 321 1.46 3.61 -9.78
CA THR A 321 2.56 2.65 -9.86
C THR A 321 3.59 3.17 -10.87
N GLY A 322 4.87 3.15 -10.49
CA GLY A 322 5.98 3.55 -11.34
C GLY A 322 7.12 2.55 -11.29
N ILE A 323 8.00 2.65 -12.29
CA ILE A 323 9.23 1.87 -12.39
C ILE A 323 10.42 2.82 -12.25
N ALA A 324 11.34 2.53 -11.35
CA ALA A 324 12.64 3.19 -11.27
C ALA A 324 13.75 2.20 -11.65
N ALA A 325 14.73 2.66 -12.41
CA ALA A 325 15.84 1.84 -12.87
C ALA A 325 17.17 2.30 -12.26
N PHE A 326 18.05 1.34 -11.99
CA PHE A 326 19.37 1.55 -11.39
C PHE A 326 20.39 0.65 -12.06
N VAL A 327 21.62 1.11 -12.15
CA VAL A 327 22.75 0.28 -12.57
C VAL A 327 23.66 0.02 -11.39
N LEU A 328 23.94 -1.27 -11.14
CA LEU A 328 24.81 -1.75 -10.08
C LEU A 328 26.11 -2.25 -10.70
N THR A 329 27.22 -1.69 -10.25
CA THR A 329 28.57 -2.21 -10.48
C THR A 329 29.12 -2.74 -9.16
N GLU A 330 30.34 -3.28 -9.17
CA GLU A 330 31.03 -3.70 -7.93
C GLU A 330 31.16 -2.54 -6.92
N ASP A 331 31.40 -1.32 -7.40
CA ASP A 331 31.74 -0.17 -6.56
C ASP A 331 30.66 0.90 -6.47
N LYS A 332 29.65 0.89 -7.35
CA LYS A 332 28.71 2.01 -7.52
C LYS A 332 27.28 1.57 -7.78
N VAL A 333 26.37 2.42 -7.33
CA VAL A 333 24.96 2.39 -7.72
C VAL A 333 24.65 3.70 -8.44
N LEU A 334 24.24 3.61 -9.70
CA LEU A 334 23.87 4.76 -10.52
C LEU A 334 22.35 4.76 -10.73
N ALA A 335 21.70 5.91 -10.54
CA ALA A 335 20.29 6.05 -10.91
C ALA A 335 20.17 6.27 -12.42
N VAL A 336 19.20 5.61 -13.03
CA VAL A 336 18.81 5.87 -14.41
C VAL A 336 17.73 6.96 -14.37
N ASP A 337 18.18 8.21 -14.39
CA ASP A 337 17.34 9.39 -14.17
C ASP A 337 16.75 9.98 -15.45
N GLY A 338 16.89 9.28 -16.58
CA GLY A 338 16.46 9.76 -17.89
C GLY A 338 17.49 10.64 -18.60
N THR A 339 18.57 11.08 -17.94
CA THR A 339 19.66 11.81 -18.62
C THR A 339 20.65 10.83 -19.23
N SER A 340 21.54 11.29 -20.13
CA SER A 340 22.66 10.47 -20.59
C SER A 340 23.86 10.47 -19.63
N ALA A 341 23.85 11.31 -18.59
CA ALA A 341 25.00 11.47 -17.71
C ALA A 341 25.38 10.18 -16.97
N TRP A 342 24.39 9.39 -16.52
CA TRP A 342 24.65 8.13 -15.82
C TRP A 342 25.35 7.11 -16.72
N ILE A 343 25.00 7.02 -18.01
CA ILE A 343 25.58 6.03 -18.91
C ILE A 343 26.98 6.46 -19.39
N HIS A 344 27.22 7.76 -19.55
CA HIS A 344 28.58 8.27 -19.78
C HIS A 344 29.47 8.02 -18.56
N ASN A 345 28.99 8.30 -17.34
CA ASN A 345 29.71 7.98 -16.11
C ASN A 345 30.00 6.47 -15.96
N LEU A 346 29.06 5.62 -16.40
CA LEU A 346 29.25 4.17 -16.43
C LEU A 346 30.34 3.77 -17.43
N ASN A 347 30.26 4.27 -18.66
CA ASN A 347 31.27 4.01 -19.69
C ASN A 347 32.66 4.45 -19.25
N ASP A 348 32.79 5.61 -18.59
CA ASP A 348 34.07 6.10 -18.09
C ASP A 348 34.62 5.24 -16.93
N ALA A 349 33.72 4.68 -16.10
CA ALA A 349 34.09 3.91 -14.93
C ALA A 349 34.50 2.47 -15.26
N VAL A 350 33.74 1.78 -16.12
CA VAL A 350 33.95 0.34 -16.40
C VAL A 350 34.22 0.03 -17.88
N GLY A 351 34.00 0.99 -18.79
CA GLY A 351 34.11 0.78 -20.23
C GLY A 351 32.90 0.04 -20.81
N PRO A 352 32.41 0.41 -22.00
CA PRO A 352 31.38 -0.37 -22.68
C PRO A 352 32.01 -1.61 -23.34
N HIS A 353 31.34 -2.74 -23.26
CA HIS A 353 31.73 -4.01 -23.86
C HIS A 353 31.03 -4.17 -25.23
N LEU A 354 31.60 -3.57 -26.27
CA LEU A 354 31.00 -3.49 -27.62
C LEU A 354 31.72 -4.36 -28.66
N GLN A 355 32.37 -5.45 -28.23
CA GLN A 355 33.22 -6.25 -29.11
C GLN A 355 32.41 -7.11 -30.09
N ASP A 356 31.21 -7.53 -29.71
CA ASP A 356 30.30 -8.31 -30.55
C ASP A 356 29.00 -7.55 -30.87
N GLU A 357 28.33 -7.98 -31.94
CA GLU A 357 27.11 -7.32 -32.45
C GLU A 357 25.96 -7.37 -31.44
N GLY A 358 25.78 -8.48 -30.73
CA GLY A 358 24.72 -8.62 -29.73
C GLY A 358 24.88 -7.61 -28.60
N ALA A 359 26.10 -7.43 -28.10
CA ALA A 359 26.39 -6.44 -27.07
C ALA A 359 26.14 -4.99 -27.54
N ARG A 360 26.40 -4.69 -28.83
CA ARG A 360 26.09 -3.37 -29.40
C ARG A 360 24.58 -3.14 -29.51
N LEU A 361 23.82 -4.14 -29.95
CA LEU A 361 22.36 -4.07 -30.00
C LEU A 361 21.76 -3.85 -28.61
N ASP A 362 22.25 -4.59 -27.60
CA ASP A 362 21.81 -4.41 -26.21
C ASP A 362 22.15 -3.02 -25.68
N TYR A 363 23.31 -2.47 -26.06
CA TYR A 363 23.70 -1.11 -25.71
C TYR A 363 22.74 -0.07 -26.32
N ILE A 364 22.39 -0.20 -27.60
CA ILE A 364 21.42 0.69 -28.25
C ILE A 364 20.05 0.59 -27.57
N ARG A 365 19.57 -0.62 -27.28
CA ARG A 365 18.30 -0.81 -26.58
C ARG A 365 18.32 -0.18 -25.18
N LEU A 366 19.41 -0.34 -24.44
CA LEU A 366 19.60 0.28 -23.13
C LEU A 366 19.58 1.80 -23.23
N PHE A 367 20.39 2.38 -24.12
CA PHE A 367 20.46 3.83 -24.29
C PHE A 367 19.09 4.41 -24.67
N MET A 368 18.44 3.83 -25.68
CA MET A 368 17.20 4.36 -26.25
C MET A 368 15.98 4.20 -25.32
N ASN A 369 15.96 3.18 -24.45
CA ASN A 369 14.87 2.99 -23.48
C ASN A 369 15.07 3.76 -22.17
N CYS A 370 16.30 4.15 -21.84
CA CYS A 370 16.64 4.73 -20.55
C CYS A 370 17.01 6.22 -20.62
N VAL A 371 17.46 6.73 -21.77
CA VAL A 371 17.73 8.15 -22.00
C VAL A 371 16.48 8.82 -22.59
N ARG A 372 16.18 10.01 -22.09
CA ARG A 372 15.00 10.80 -22.43
C ARG A 372 15.38 12.13 -23.05
N HIS A 373 14.58 12.55 -24.03
CA HIS A 373 14.61 13.88 -24.62
C HIS A 373 13.22 14.50 -24.47
N ASP A 374 13.13 15.76 -24.05
CA ASP A 374 11.87 16.44 -23.74
C ASP A 374 10.91 15.62 -22.83
N GLY A 375 11.47 14.84 -21.89
CA GLY A 375 10.72 14.02 -20.94
C GLY A 375 10.33 12.61 -21.41
N GLU A 376 10.50 12.29 -22.69
CA GLU A 376 10.15 10.98 -23.27
C GLU A 376 11.36 10.22 -23.81
N ARG A 377 11.26 8.89 -23.82
CA ARG A 377 12.28 8.01 -24.41
C ARG A 377 12.00 7.80 -25.90
N PHE A 378 13.05 7.49 -26.66
CA PHE A 378 12.92 7.03 -28.04
C PHE A 378 12.78 5.50 -28.04
N GLN A 379 11.60 5.00 -27.66
CA GLN A 379 11.41 3.57 -27.42
C GLN A 379 11.55 2.76 -28.72
N PRO A 380 12.56 1.89 -28.86
CA PRO A 380 12.64 0.96 -29.98
C PRO A 380 11.36 0.12 -30.07
N THR A 381 10.82 -0.02 -31.28
CA THR A 381 9.56 -0.70 -31.55
C THR A 381 9.83 -1.82 -32.55
N GLU A 382 10.22 -2.98 -32.03
CA GLU A 382 10.50 -4.20 -32.81
C GLU A 382 9.23 -5.05 -32.97
N SER A 383 8.25 -4.86 -32.09
CA SER A 383 6.99 -5.59 -32.01
C SER A 383 5.85 -4.77 -31.37
N PHE A 384 4.62 -5.32 -31.36
CA PHE A 384 3.49 -4.73 -30.62
C PHE A 384 3.71 -4.81 -29.10
N GLU A 385 4.32 -5.89 -28.64
CA GLU A 385 4.55 -6.22 -27.24
C GLU A 385 5.39 -5.14 -26.53
N ASP A 386 6.28 -4.47 -27.27
CA ASP A 386 7.09 -3.36 -26.74
C ASP A 386 6.24 -2.19 -26.24
N LEU A 387 5.09 -1.93 -26.88
CA LEU A 387 4.21 -0.78 -26.59
C LEU A 387 2.89 -1.19 -25.92
N ALA A 388 2.64 -2.48 -25.73
CA ALA A 388 1.37 -3.00 -25.27
C ALA A 388 0.95 -2.45 -23.89
N ASP A 389 1.90 -2.21 -22.99
CA ASP A 389 1.63 -1.62 -21.67
C ASP A 389 1.18 -0.16 -21.76
N ARG A 390 1.48 0.54 -22.87
CA ARG A 390 1.13 1.95 -23.10
C ARG A 390 -0.10 2.13 -23.98
N ALA A 391 -0.63 1.10 -24.61
CA ALA A 391 -1.74 1.20 -25.56
C ALA A 391 -2.98 1.92 -24.98
N THR A 392 -3.52 2.91 -25.69
CA THR A 392 -4.84 3.50 -25.43
C THR A 392 -5.93 2.91 -26.32
N ASP A 393 -5.53 2.37 -27.47
CA ASP A 393 -6.32 1.58 -28.42
C ASP A 393 -5.43 0.40 -28.91
N ILE A 394 -5.80 -0.82 -28.52
CA ILE A 394 -4.99 -2.03 -28.75
C ILE A 394 -5.01 -2.44 -30.23
N ASP A 395 -6.17 -2.35 -30.88
CA ASP A 395 -6.34 -2.84 -32.25
C ASP A 395 -5.65 -1.90 -33.23
N LEU A 396 -5.85 -0.59 -33.06
CA LEU A 396 -5.15 0.42 -33.87
C LEU A 396 -3.63 0.36 -33.69
N LEU A 397 -3.15 0.19 -32.44
CA LEU A 397 -1.71 0.06 -32.20
C LEU A 397 -1.14 -1.18 -32.90
N ARG A 398 -1.86 -2.30 -32.85
CA ARG A 398 -1.43 -3.56 -33.47
C ARG A 398 -1.32 -3.40 -34.99
N ASP A 399 -2.31 -2.79 -35.63
CA ASP A 399 -2.30 -2.54 -37.07
C ASP A 399 -1.13 -1.63 -37.49
N LEU A 400 -0.88 -0.56 -36.72
CA LEU A 400 0.27 0.33 -36.94
C LEU A 400 1.61 -0.43 -36.77
N CYS A 401 1.74 -1.27 -35.75
CA CYS A 401 2.96 -2.06 -35.54
C CYS A 401 3.18 -3.06 -36.69
N VAL A 402 2.13 -3.69 -37.25
CA VAL A 402 2.27 -4.56 -38.44
C VAL A 402 2.86 -3.79 -39.62
N GLY A 403 2.45 -2.54 -39.83
CA GLY A 403 2.97 -1.69 -40.90
C GLY A 403 4.41 -1.24 -40.68
N HIS A 404 4.77 -0.89 -39.43
CA HIS A 404 5.95 -0.07 -39.16
C HIS A 404 6.98 -0.66 -38.19
N ALA A 405 6.62 -1.55 -37.25
CA ALA A 405 7.58 -2.08 -36.28
C ALA A 405 8.66 -2.92 -36.98
N ARG A 406 9.93 -2.73 -36.61
CA ARG A 406 11.08 -3.41 -37.22
C ARG A 406 12.13 -3.72 -36.17
N VAL A 407 12.72 -4.91 -36.25
CA VAL A 407 13.90 -5.28 -35.47
C VAL A 407 15.03 -4.30 -35.78
N ILE A 408 15.88 -3.99 -34.79
CA ILE A 408 17.03 -3.12 -35.00
C ILE A 408 18.00 -3.80 -35.98
N GLU A 409 18.31 -3.12 -37.09
CA GLU A 409 19.16 -3.65 -38.17
C GLU A 409 20.57 -3.03 -38.12
N PRO A 410 21.64 -3.83 -37.99
CA PRO A 410 23.00 -3.35 -38.20
C PRO A 410 23.22 -2.92 -39.66
N ALA A 411 23.74 -1.71 -39.86
CA ALA A 411 23.97 -1.10 -41.18
C ALA A 411 25.46 -0.92 -41.51
N GLY A 412 26.33 -1.71 -40.87
CA GLY A 412 27.78 -1.69 -41.10
C GLY A 412 28.49 -0.60 -40.31
N PHE A 413 29.43 0.09 -40.97
CA PHE A 413 30.29 1.10 -40.36
C PHE A 413 30.33 2.37 -41.22
N ASP A 414 30.44 3.53 -40.59
CA ASP A 414 30.75 4.77 -41.29
C ASP A 414 32.26 4.95 -41.55
N ALA A 415 32.63 6.08 -42.17
CA ALA A 415 34.01 6.40 -42.51
C ALA A 415 34.90 6.59 -41.27
N GLU A 416 34.30 6.97 -40.14
CA GLU A 416 34.94 7.17 -38.85
C GLU A 416 35.05 5.86 -38.04
N GLY A 417 34.55 4.74 -38.57
CA GLY A 417 34.58 3.42 -37.95
C GLY A 417 33.55 3.24 -36.83
N ARG A 418 32.51 4.07 -36.79
CA ARG A 418 31.36 3.92 -35.87
C ARG A 418 30.38 2.90 -36.45
N TRP A 419 29.74 2.13 -35.58
CA TRP A 419 28.74 1.14 -36.00
C TRP A 419 27.42 1.83 -36.31
N LEU A 420 26.82 1.49 -37.44
CA LEU A 420 25.56 2.06 -37.89
C LEU A 420 24.39 1.13 -37.58
N PHE A 421 23.25 1.71 -37.19
CA PHE A 421 22.00 1.00 -36.92
C PHE A 421 20.83 1.72 -37.58
N LEU A 422 19.89 0.94 -38.11
CA LEU A 422 18.58 1.41 -38.55
C LEU A 422 17.52 0.79 -37.65
N LEU A 423 16.58 1.61 -37.18
CA LEU A 423 15.51 1.15 -36.31
C LEU A 423 14.27 2.02 -36.41
N VAL A 424 13.16 1.48 -35.92
CA VAL A 424 11.92 2.23 -35.73
C VAL A 424 11.73 2.51 -34.24
N VAL A 425 11.44 3.76 -33.90
CA VAL A 425 11.18 4.18 -32.52
C VAL A 425 9.80 4.83 -32.39
N CYS A 426 9.18 4.61 -31.25
CA CYS A 426 8.03 5.36 -30.77
C CYS A 426 8.52 6.48 -29.85
N HIS A 427 8.25 7.72 -30.24
CA HIS A 427 8.53 8.90 -29.44
C HIS A 427 7.29 9.80 -29.45
N ARG A 428 6.77 10.15 -28.26
CA ARG A 428 5.44 10.75 -28.08
C ARG A 428 4.37 9.85 -28.68
N GLN A 429 3.74 10.30 -29.77
CA GLN A 429 2.71 9.58 -30.51
C GLN A 429 3.11 9.42 -31.98
N GLY A 430 4.41 9.44 -32.28
CA GLY A 430 4.92 9.22 -33.63
C GLY A 430 5.81 7.99 -33.72
N PHE A 431 5.72 7.29 -34.85
CA PHE A 431 6.74 6.32 -35.28
C PHE A 431 7.73 6.99 -36.20
N PHE A 432 9.02 6.81 -35.91
CA PHE A 432 10.12 7.35 -36.71
C PHE A 432 11.04 6.23 -37.12
N ALA A 433 11.44 6.21 -38.40
CA ALA A 433 12.63 5.50 -38.83
C ALA A 433 13.83 6.37 -38.52
N ILE A 434 14.81 5.84 -37.78
CA ILE A 434 16.00 6.58 -37.37
C ILE A 434 17.27 5.83 -37.75
N GLY A 435 18.31 6.58 -38.10
CA GLY A 435 19.67 6.11 -38.24
C GLY A 435 20.50 6.52 -37.02
N LEU A 436 21.23 5.57 -36.43
CA LEU A 436 22.14 5.81 -35.32
C LEU A 436 23.57 5.42 -35.67
N ALA A 437 24.54 6.19 -35.18
CA ALA A 437 25.95 5.85 -35.16
C ALA A 437 26.44 5.65 -33.72
N LEU A 438 27.06 4.51 -33.44
CA LEU A 438 27.64 4.14 -32.14
C LEU A 438 29.16 4.15 -32.24
N ALA A 439 29.81 4.99 -31.45
CA ALA A 439 31.26 5.00 -31.35
C ALA A 439 31.79 3.89 -30.41
N PRO A 440 33.06 3.46 -30.55
CA PRO A 440 33.72 2.49 -29.66
C PRO A 440 33.68 2.81 -28.16
N ASN A 441 33.58 4.09 -27.81
CA ASN A 441 33.46 4.57 -26.43
C ASN A 441 32.01 4.66 -25.92
N GLY A 442 31.03 4.21 -26.71
CA GLY A 442 29.61 4.21 -26.34
C GLY A 442 28.89 5.53 -26.58
N VAL A 443 29.48 6.50 -27.29
CA VAL A 443 28.74 7.69 -27.73
C VAL A 443 27.76 7.29 -28.84
N VAL A 444 26.49 7.65 -28.67
CA VAL A 444 25.42 7.44 -29.64
C VAL A 444 25.06 8.78 -30.29
N GLU A 445 25.05 8.82 -31.61
CA GLU A 445 24.59 9.98 -32.39
C GLU A 445 23.44 9.57 -33.31
N MET A 446 22.39 10.37 -33.35
CA MET A 446 21.32 10.24 -34.34
C MET A 446 21.72 10.98 -35.61
N ILE A 447 21.80 10.26 -36.72
CA ILE A 447 22.30 10.78 -38.00
C ILE A 447 21.19 10.98 -39.04
N ASP A 448 20.02 10.38 -38.82
CA ASP A 448 18.83 10.52 -39.67
C ASP A 448 17.56 10.25 -38.86
N ASP A 449 16.48 10.96 -39.18
CA ASP A 449 15.15 10.75 -38.63
C ASP A 449 14.05 11.06 -39.65
N THR A 450 13.13 10.11 -39.84
CA THR A 450 12.00 10.26 -40.76
C THR A 450 10.72 9.79 -40.08
N LEU A 451 9.71 10.65 -40.02
CA LEU A 451 8.38 10.32 -39.51
C LEU A 451 7.69 9.31 -40.45
N LEU A 452 7.26 8.18 -39.90
CA LEU A 452 6.54 7.11 -40.60
C LEU A 452 5.03 7.21 -40.39
N ALA A 453 4.61 7.48 -39.15
CA ALA A 453 3.22 7.59 -38.75
C ALA A 453 3.09 8.53 -37.55
N ASP A 454 1.96 9.20 -37.44
CA ASP A 454 1.59 10.07 -36.32
C ASP A 454 0.27 9.60 -35.70
N GLY A 455 -0.05 10.09 -34.50
CA GLY A 455 -1.25 9.70 -33.76
C GLY A 455 -1.22 8.25 -33.27
N VAL A 456 -0.04 7.71 -33.00
CA VAL A 456 0.14 6.38 -32.40
C VAL A 456 -0.58 6.35 -31.03
N PRO A 457 -1.51 5.41 -30.80
CA PRO A 457 -2.40 5.41 -29.64
C PRO A 457 -1.69 4.85 -28.40
N VAL A 458 -0.74 5.61 -27.86
CA VAL A 458 0.02 5.29 -26.65
C VAL A 458 -0.13 6.39 -25.60
N ARG A 459 -0.08 5.98 -24.33
CA ARG A 459 -0.02 6.87 -23.18
C ARG A 459 1.37 7.52 -23.08
N SER A 460 1.37 8.80 -22.71
CA SER A 460 2.59 9.51 -22.36
C SER A 460 3.19 8.99 -21.06
N GLU A 461 4.51 9.10 -20.98
CA GLU A 461 5.28 8.81 -19.79
C GLU A 461 5.72 10.09 -19.12
N ARG A 462 5.79 10.07 -17.79
CA ARG A 462 6.38 11.17 -17.01
C ARG A 462 7.32 10.63 -15.95
N MET A 463 8.41 11.35 -15.71
CA MET A 463 9.26 11.16 -14.54
C MET A 463 8.62 11.82 -13.32
N ASP A 464 8.40 11.05 -12.25
CA ASP A 464 8.10 11.53 -10.89
C ASP A 464 9.28 11.15 -9.97
N GLY A 465 10.21 12.09 -9.82
CA GLY A 465 11.51 11.81 -9.22
C GLY A 465 12.31 10.85 -10.10
N LEU A 466 12.67 9.68 -9.56
CA LEU A 466 13.38 8.62 -10.29
C LEU A 466 12.44 7.59 -10.94
N PHE A 467 11.14 7.72 -10.74
CA PHE A 467 10.17 6.75 -11.23
C PHE A 467 9.53 7.23 -12.51
N VAL A 468 9.42 6.34 -13.48
CA VAL A 468 8.61 6.52 -14.67
C VAL A 468 7.19 6.05 -14.39
N ILE A 469 6.22 6.93 -14.60
CA ILE A 469 4.79 6.63 -14.54
C ILE A 469 4.12 6.85 -15.90
N LEU A 470 3.02 6.14 -16.13
CA LEU A 470 2.13 6.39 -17.25
C LEU A 470 1.09 7.42 -16.84
N GLU A 471 0.88 8.42 -17.68
CA GLU A 471 -0.15 9.42 -17.42
C GLU A 471 -1.56 8.78 -17.48
N PRO A 472 -2.49 9.23 -16.61
CA PRO A 472 -3.85 8.73 -16.64
C PRO A 472 -4.47 9.00 -18.02
N LYS A 473 -5.31 8.08 -18.49
CA LYS A 473 -6.15 8.33 -19.67
C LYS A 473 -7.02 9.54 -19.34
N GLU A 474 -6.82 10.67 -20.04
CA GLU A 474 -7.72 11.80 -19.90
C GLU A 474 -9.14 11.30 -20.12
N ALA A 475 -10.02 11.52 -19.13
CA ALA A 475 -11.43 11.27 -19.32
C ALA A 475 -11.87 12.26 -20.38
N ILE A 476 -12.14 11.77 -21.59
CA ILE A 476 -12.76 12.57 -22.66
C ILE A 476 -14.05 13.12 -22.05
N SER A 477 -14.04 14.42 -21.76
CA SER A 477 -15.16 15.17 -21.19
C SER A 477 -16.24 15.40 -22.23
#